data_AF-L9WV38-F1
#
_entry.id   AF-L9WV38-F1
#
_cell.length_a   1.000
_cell.length_b   1.000
_cell.length_c   1.000
_cell.angle_alpha   90.00
_cell.angle_beta   90.00
_cell.angle_gamma   90.00
#
_symmetry.space_group_name_H-M   'P 1'
#
loop_
_entity.id
_entity.type
_entity.pdbx_description
1 polymer ?
#
loop_
_entity_poly.entity_id
_entity_poly.type
_entity_poly.pdbx_seq_one_letter_code
_entity_poly.pdbx_strand_id
1 'polypeptide(L)' 'MSVTEPLEYECVGCGHRETVMDALLSTCRRCGGEMRNVELIRE' A
#
# COMPACT_ATOMS: atom_id res chain seq x y z
N MET A 1 -4.47 -21.76 8.22
CA MET A 1 -3.41 -20.74 8.25
C MET A 1 -3.90 -19.59 7.40
N SER A 2 -4.24 -18.46 8.03
CA SER A 2 -4.68 -17.27 7.32
C SER A 2 -3.48 -16.74 6.53
N VAL A 3 -3.52 -16.86 5.21
CA VAL A 3 -2.48 -16.30 4.35
C VAL A 3 -2.77 -14.80 4.33
N THR A 4 -2.02 -14.00 5.10
CA THR A 4 -2.16 -12.55 5.04
C THR A 4 -1.76 -12.13 3.63
N GLU A 5 -2.73 -11.69 2.84
CA GLU A 5 -2.48 -11.30 1.45
C GLU A 5 -1.62 -10.02 1.43
N PRO A 6 -0.60 -9.94 0.56
CA PRO A 6 0.17 -8.72 0.37
C PRO A 6 -0.75 -7.58 -0.03
N LEU A 7 -0.76 -6.51 0.77
CA LEU A 7 -1.41 -5.26 0.42
C LEU A 7 -0.38 -4.37 -0.26
N GLU A 8 -0.69 -3.93 -1.47
CA GLU A 8 0.10 -2.91 -2.16
C GLU A 8 -0.48 -1.54 -1.85
N TYR A 9 0.38 -0.56 -1.61
CA TYR A 9 -0.01 0.83 -1.42
C TYR A 9 0.75 1.73 -2.39
N GLU A 10 0.07 2.71 -2.96
CA GLU A 10 0.63 3.73 -3.83
C GLU A 10 0.44 5.12 -3.21
N CYS A 11 1.50 5.93 -3.22
CA CYS A 11 1.43 7.33 -2.83
C CYS A 11 0.75 8.17 -3.92
N VAL A 12 -0.36 8.83 -3.59
CA VAL A 12 -1.06 9.71 -4.54
C VAL A 12 -0.27 10.98 -4.88
N GLY A 13 0.73 11.34 -4.06
CA GLY A 13 1.54 12.54 -4.27
C GLY A 13 2.79 12.31 -5.11
N CYS A 14 3.44 11.14 -5.00
CA CYS A 14 4.71 10.86 -5.68
C CYS A 14 4.75 9.55 -6.49
N GLY A 15 3.67 8.76 -6.48
CA GLY A 15 3.58 7.47 -7.17
C GLY A 15 4.45 6.36 -6.57
N HIS A 16 5.01 6.57 -5.37
CA HIS A 16 5.82 5.53 -4.71
C HIS A 16 4.93 4.36 -4.27
N ARG A 17 5.34 3.13 -4.62
CA ARG A 17 4.66 1.90 -4.25
C ARG A 17 5.38 1.14 -3.16
N GLU A 18 4.63 0.66 -2.17
CA GLU A 18 5.13 -0.16 -1.07
C GLU A 18 4.22 -1.37 -0.90
N THR A 19 4.80 -2.55 -0.72
CA THR A 19 4.07 -3.79 -0.43
C THR A 19 4.26 -4.15 1.04
N VAL A 20 3.16 -4.38 1.75
CA VAL A 20 3.16 -4.71 3.18
C VAL A 20 2.31 -5.94 3.46
N MET A 21 2.77 -6.77 4.39
CA MET A 21 2.14 -8.06 4.68
C MET A 21 1.07 -7.97 5.77
N ASP A 22 1.21 -7.07 6.74
CA ASP A 22 0.35 -7.01 7.93
C ASP A 22 0.30 -5.60 8.56
N ALA A 23 0.62 -4.57 7.77
CA ALA A 23 0.70 -3.20 8.26
C ALA A 23 -0.13 -2.26 7.36
N LEU A 24 -0.90 -1.37 7.99
CA LEU A 24 -1.57 -0.29 7.27
C LEU A 24 -0.55 0.84 7.01
N LEU A 25 -0.31 1.14 5.72
CA LEU A 25 0.47 2.29 5.30
C LEU A 25 -0.49 3.41 4.90
N SER A 26 -0.64 4.41 5.77
CA SER A 26 -1.41 5.62 5.47
C SER A 26 -0.55 6.78 4.94
N THR A 27 0.77 6.71 5.16
CA THR A 27 1.69 7.83 4.91
C THR A 27 2.96 7.36 4.22
N CYS A 28 3.31 8.04 3.12
CA CYS A 28 4.46 7.72 2.30
C CYS A 28 5.74 8.10 3.03
N ARG A 29 6.67 7.15 3.20
CA ARG A 29 7.95 7.43 3.86
C ARG A 29 8.88 8.32 3.03
N ARG A 30 8.60 8.49 1.74
CA ARG A 30 9.43 9.26 0.82
C ARG A 30 9.10 10.74 0.79
N CYS A 31 7.81 11.09 0.76
CA CYS A 31 7.35 12.48 0.63
C CYS A 31 6.39 12.94 1.72
N GLY A 32 5.96 12.04 2.63
CA GLY A 32 4.95 12.35 3.64
C GLY A 32 3.51 12.42 3.10
N GLY A 33 3.30 12.13 1.82
CA GLY A 33 1.97 12.14 1.20
C GLY A 33 1.08 10.97 1.60
N GLU A 34 -0.20 11.04 1.27
CA GLU A 34 -1.17 9.97 1.52
C GLU A 34 -0.82 8.72 0.68
N MET A 35 -0.89 7.55 1.32
CA MET A 35 -0.78 6.24 0.67
C MET A 35 -2.17 5.64 0.55
N ARG A 36 -2.49 5.09 -0.63
CA ARG A 36 -3.75 4.40 -0.89
C ARG A 36 -3.51 2.95 -1.26
N ASN A 37 -4.38 2.08 -0.78
CA ASN A 37 -4.33 0.68 -1.13
C ASN A 37 -4.64 0.54 -2.63
N VAL A 38 -3.73 -0.09 -3.35
CA VAL A 38 -3.96 -0.57 -4.71
C VAL A 38 -4.37 -2.02 -4.53
N GLU A 39 -5.59 -2.24 -4.06
CA GLU A 39 -6.16 -3.58 -4.09
C GLU A 39 -6.18 -4.00 -5.56
N LEU A 40 -5.39 -5.02 -5.90
CA LEU A 40 -5.52 -5.71 -7.17
C LEU A 40 -6.94 -6.25 -7.20
N ILE A 41 -7.85 -5.57 -7.90
CA ILE A 41 -9.17 -6.08 -8.24
C ILE A 41 -8.92 -7.41 -8.95
N ARG A 42 -9.09 -8.53 -8.23
CA ARG A 42 -9.10 -9.86 -8.83
C ARG A 42 -10.51 -10.09 -9.34
N GLU A 43 -10.66 -9.91 -10.67
CA GLU A 43 -11.86 -10.26 -11.44
C GLU A 43 -12.18 -11.76 -11.36
#